data_AF-A0A2S8CGD8-F1
#
_entry.id   AF-A0A2S8CGD8-F1
#
_cell.length_a   1.000
_cell.length_b   1.000
_cell.length_c   1.000
_cell.angle_alpha   90.00
_cell.angle_beta   90.00
_cell.angle_gamma   90.00
#
_symmetry.space_group_name_H-M   'P 1'
#
loop_
_entity.id
_entity.type
_entity.pdbx_description
1 polymer ?
#
loop_
_entity_poly.entity_id
_entity_poly.type
_entity_poly.pdbx_seq_one_letter_code
_entity_poly.pdbx_strand_id
1 'polypeptide(L)'
;MAFSKTSKSALVITGLGFGMALGVAAGTLVIAPNLDGAPSAAVSGDDALREEHRELLQKNKDLTAQSDSADSLVAGLSADAISGSLDGRDVAIIATGDATERDIAGVREMLNTAGAADSGTISLANEFLHPDSADKLKSIVANVLPAGAELDEDDLSAGRHTGQALAAALLRNPETTEPLATSEDRGALLQSLREAGLINYEDGTILPAQAVVVVMGRGGGQYYHDNLVSFANSLDEAGSYTVVAGRLRAAGEGGVIDTLRKESEISTVDSINRKFAQLATTLAVVEQLAGQSGAYGSGAGAEAAAPPLPQGE
;
A
#
# COMPACT_ATOMS: atom_id res chain seq x y z
N MET A 1 -39.92 44.80 -3.41
CA MET A 1 -38.97 44.13 -4.31
C MET A 1 -38.31 43.00 -3.52
N ALA A 2 -38.70 41.77 -3.82
CA ALA A 2 -38.17 40.56 -3.19
C ALA A 2 -36.95 40.07 -3.99
N PHE A 3 -35.81 39.87 -3.33
CA PHE A 3 -34.67 39.19 -3.92
C PHE A 3 -34.79 37.69 -3.63
N SER A 4 -35.01 36.92 -4.69
CA SER A 4 -35.02 35.45 -4.65
C SER A 4 -33.61 34.93 -4.40
N LYS A 5 -33.45 34.16 -3.33
CA LYS A 5 -32.22 33.44 -3.01
C LYS A 5 -32.21 32.15 -3.83
N THR A 6 -31.38 32.07 -4.86
CA THR A 6 -31.19 30.83 -5.63
C THR A 6 -30.32 29.87 -4.81
N SER A 7 -30.95 28.88 -4.19
CA SER A 7 -30.27 27.74 -3.57
C SER A 7 -29.74 26.84 -4.68
N LYS A 8 -28.42 26.75 -4.85
CA LYS A 8 -27.79 25.67 -5.63
C LYS A 8 -27.78 24.42 -4.74
N SER A 9 -28.54 23.42 -5.13
CA SER A 9 -28.58 22.12 -4.47
C SER A 9 -27.24 21.41 -4.62
N ALA A 10 -26.53 21.23 -3.51
CA ALA A 10 -25.38 20.34 -3.42
C ALA A 10 -25.89 18.89 -3.46
N LEU A 11 -25.43 18.13 -4.44
CA LEU A 11 -25.75 16.72 -4.61
C LEU A 11 -24.72 15.92 -3.81
N VAL A 12 -25.02 15.67 -2.54
CA VAL A 12 -24.18 14.84 -1.67
C VAL A 12 -24.45 13.39 -2.04
N ILE A 13 -23.51 12.75 -2.74
CA ILE A 13 -23.52 11.31 -2.96
C ILE A 13 -22.88 10.67 -1.73
N THR A 14 -23.71 10.22 -0.79
CA THR A 14 -23.25 9.44 0.35
C THR A 14 -22.92 8.02 -0.13
N GLY A 15 -21.63 7.71 -0.28
CA GLY A 15 -21.16 6.36 -0.61
C GLY A 15 -21.27 5.43 0.61
N LEU A 16 -22.18 4.46 0.56
CA LEU A 16 -22.20 3.33 1.49
C LEU A 16 -21.23 2.26 0.98
N GLY A 17 -19.97 2.32 1.42
CA GLY A 17 -19.02 1.23 1.25
C GLY A 17 -19.26 0.15 2.30
N PHE A 18 -19.78 -1.01 1.91
CA PHE A 18 -19.90 -2.16 2.80
C PHE A 18 -18.52 -2.82 2.99
N GLY A 19 -17.80 -2.45 4.05
CA GLY A 19 -16.62 -3.17 4.53
C GLY A 19 -17.03 -4.31 5.46
N MET A 20 -16.92 -5.57 5.01
CA MET A 20 -17.24 -6.74 5.84
C MET A 20 -15.93 -7.44 6.26
N ALA A 21 -15.42 -7.12 7.45
CA ALA A 21 -14.28 -7.80 8.04
C ALA A 21 -14.74 -9.10 8.73
N LEU A 22 -14.35 -10.26 8.19
CA LEU A 22 -14.55 -11.56 8.84
C LEU A 22 -13.27 -11.99 9.55
N GLY A 23 -13.23 -11.82 10.87
CA GLY A 23 -12.20 -12.40 11.74
C GLY A 23 -12.50 -13.88 12.01
N VAL A 24 -11.67 -14.78 11.51
CA VAL A 24 -11.76 -16.22 11.82
C VAL A 24 -10.94 -16.48 13.08
N ALA A 25 -11.62 -16.68 14.21
CA ALA A 25 -11.00 -17.21 15.43
C ALA A 25 -10.82 -18.73 15.26
N ALA A 26 -9.58 -19.20 15.10
CA ALA A 26 -9.27 -20.63 15.14
C ALA A 26 -9.31 -21.12 16.60
N GLY A 27 -10.32 -21.94 16.93
CA GLY A 27 -10.42 -22.60 18.23
C GLY A 27 -9.31 -23.63 18.42
N THR A 28 -8.60 -23.53 19.54
CA THR A 28 -7.57 -24.49 19.96
C THR A 28 -8.22 -25.81 20.40
N LEU A 29 -8.10 -26.88 19.61
CA LEU A 29 -8.46 -28.22 20.04
C LEU A 29 -7.28 -28.89 20.74
N VAL A 30 -7.43 -29.09 22.06
CA VAL A 30 -6.57 -29.95 22.87
C VAL A 30 -6.83 -31.40 22.48
N ILE A 31 -5.87 -32.06 21.84
CA ILE A 31 -5.90 -33.50 21.60
C ILE A 31 -5.42 -34.20 22.88
N ALA A 32 -6.35 -34.75 23.65
CA ALA A 32 -6.04 -35.69 24.72
C ALA A 32 -5.97 -37.12 24.14
N PRO A 33 -4.94 -37.93 24.47
CA PRO A 33 -4.82 -39.29 23.97
C PRO A 33 -5.85 -40.23 24.63
N ASN A 34 -6.41 -41.07 23.77
CA ASN A 34 -7.46 -42.07 23.97
C ASN A 34 -7.18 -43.02 25.16
N LEU A 35 -8.13 -43.16 26.09
CA LEU A 35 -8.21 -44.28 27.02
C LEU A 35 -9.34 -45.20 26.54
N ASP A 36 -9.00 -46.47 26.31
CA ASP A 36 -9.90 -47.50 25.82
C ASP A 36 -11.10 -47.69 26.77
N GLY A 37 -12.33 -47.50 26.25
CA GLY A 37 -13.54 -48.02 26.91
C GLY A 37 -14.80 -47.13 26.99
N ALA A 38 -14.98 -46.11 26.15
CA ALA A 38 -16.23 -45.32 26.11
C ALA A 38 -17.06 -45.59 24.84
N PRO A 39 -18.41 -45.65 24.92
CA PRO A 39 -19.26 -45.99 23.78
C PRO A 39 -19.20 -44.91 22.70
N SER A 40 -19.28 -45.36 21.45
CA SER A 40 -19.27 -44.56 20.22
C SER A 40 -20.32 -43.43 20.22
N ALA A 41 -19.90 -42.24 20.69
CA ALA A 41 -20.57 -40.96 20.50
C ALA A 41 -19.76 -40.01 19.59
N ALA A 42 -18.78 -40.54 18.85
CA ALA A 42 -17.85 -39.77 18.03
C ALA A 42 -18.28 -39.60 16.56
N VAL A 43 -19.46 -40.11 16.15
CA VAL A 43 -19.89 -40.04 14.73
C VAL A 43 -20.71 -38.77 14.42
N SER A 44 -21.41 -38.21 15.40
CA SER A 44 -22.31 -37.06 15.16
C SER A 44 -21.63 -35.68 15.12
N GLY A 45 -20.48 -35.53 15.81
CA GLY A 45 -19.71 -34.27 15.79
C GLY A 45 -19.00 -34.03 14.45
N ASP A 46 -18.69 -35.11 13.75
CA ASP A 46 -17.95 -35.14 12.51
C ASP A 46 -18.80 -34.69 11.31
N ASP A 47 -20.10 -35.00 11.32
CA ASP A 47 -21.05 -34.56 10.29
C ASP A 47 -21.44 -33.09 10.46
N ALA A 48 -21.63 -32.61 11.70
CA ALA A 48 -21.95 -31.22 11.99
C ALA A 48 -20.79 -30.28 11.61
N LEU A 49 -19.54 -30.63 11.95
CA LEU A 49 -18.36 -29.86 11.55
C LEU A 49 -18.15 -29.88 10.03
N ARG A 50 -18.44 -31.00 9.35
CA ARG A 50 -18.39 -31.08 7.89
C ARG A 50 -19.47 -30.23 7.23
N GLU A 51 -20.66 -30.17 7.80
CA GLU A 51 -21.76 -29.32 7.33
C GLU A 51 -21.41 -27.84 7.50
N GLU A 52 -20.96 -27.43 8.69
CA GLU A 52 -20.53 -26.06 8.98
C GLU A 52 -19.38 -25.63 8.06
N HIS A 53 -18.40 -26.51 7.84
CA HIS A 53 -17.30 -26.22 6.90
C HIS A 53 -17.80 -26.06 5.46
N ARG A 54 -18.76 -26.88 5.01
CA ARG A 54 -19.37 -26.74 3.68
C ARG A 54 -20.16 -25.44 3.57
N GLU A 55 -20.90 -25.07 4.59
CA GLU A 55 -21.64 -23.81 4.65
C GLU A 55 -20.70 -22.60 4.61
N LEU A 56 -19.63 -22.60 5.41
CA LEU A 56 -18.61 -21.53 5.40
C LEU A 56 -17.91 -21.42 4.04
N LEU A 57 -17.61 -22.53 3.38
CA LEU A 57 -17.05 -22.53 2.04
C LEU A 57 -18.02 -21.97 1.01
N GLN A 58 -19.30 -22.34 1.07
CA GLN A 58 -20.33 -21.82 0.19
C GLN A 58 -20.53 -20.32 0.40
N LYS A 59 -20.65 -19.89 1.65
CA LYS A 59 -20.77 -18.47 2.00
C LYS A 59 -19.57 -17.66 1.54
N ASN A 60 -18.35 -18.18 1.67
CA ASN A 60 -17.16 -17.52 1.13
C ASN A 60 -17.23 -17.37 -0.39
N LYS A 61 -17.63 -18.43 -1.11
CA LYS A 61 -17.79 -18.36 -2.58
C LYS A 61 -18.82 -17.30 -2.99
N ASP A 62 -19.97 -17.25 -2.31
CA ASP A 62 -21.02 -16.28 -2.60
C ASP A 62 -20.55 -14.84 -2.33
N LEU A 63 -19.83 -14.62 -1.23
CA LEU A 63 -19.23 -13.33 -0.90
C LEU A 63 -18.15 -12.91 -1.90
N THR A 64 -17.31 -13.86 -2.35
CA THR A 64 -16.31 -13.60 -3.40
C THR A 64 -16.98 -13.22 -4.71
N ALA A 65 -18.02 -13.95 -5.15
CA ALA A 65 -18.73 -13.63 -6.39
C ALA A 65 -19.41 -12.26 -6.36
N GLN A 66 -20.00 -11.88 -5.23
CA GLN A 66 -20.59 -10.55 -5.04
C GLN A 66 -19.51 -9.45 -5.04
N SER A 67 -18.39 -9.71 -4.35
CA SER A 67 -17.21 -8.85 -4.32
C SER A 67 -16.63 -8.60 -5.72
N ASP A 68 -16.45 -9.66 -6.51
CA ASP A 68 -15.92 -9.57 -7.87
C ASP A 68 -16.88 -8.79 -8.79
N SER A 69 -18.18 -8.99 -8.60
CA SER A 69 -19.21 -8.24 -9.33
C SER A 69 -19.16 -6.74 -8.99
N ALA A 70 -19.07 -6.39 -7.70
CA ALA A 70 -18.92 -5.00 -7.26
C ALA A 70 -17.63 -4.36 -7.80
N ASP A 71 -16.51 -5.09 -7.75
CA ASP A 71 -15.22 -4.66 -8.30
C ASP A 71 -15.29 -4.38 -9.80
N SER A 72 -16.03 -5.20 -10.56
CA SER A 72 -16.22 -4.99 -12.00
C SER A 72 -17.01 -3.71 -12.30
N LEU A 73 -18.02 -3.41 -11.49
CA LEU A 73 -18.79 -2.17 -11.59
C LEU A 73 -17.93 -0.96 -11.25
N VAL A 74 -17.15 -1.04 -10.16
CA VAL A 74 -16.21 0.01 -9.78
C VAL A 74 -15.23 0.25 -10.93
N ALA A 75 -14.54 -0.78 -11.43
CA ALA A 75 -13.59 -0.63 -12.52
C ALA A 75 -14.20 0.04 -13.76
N GLY A 76 -15.44 -0.33 -14.13
CA GLY A 76 -16.13 0.26 -15.28
C GLY A 76 -16.57 1.72 -15.08
N LEU A 77 -16.88 2.13 -13.85
CA LEU A 77 -17.35 3.49 -13.53
C LEU A 77 -16.22 4.43 -13.11
N SER A 78 -15.06 3.89 -12.72
CA SER A 78 -13.97 4.67 -12.11
C SER A 78 -13.17 5.47 -13.13
N ALA A 79 -13.00 4.95 -14.35
CA ALA A 79 -12.10 5.55 -15.34
C ALA A 79 -12.47 7.01 -15.62
N ASP A 80 -13.74 7.29 -15.89
CA ASP A 80 -14.22 8.65 -16.13
C ASP A 80 -14.14 9.54 -14.88
N ALA A 81 -14.25 8.95 -13.69
CA ALA A 81 -14.26 9.70 -12.42
C ALA A 81 -12.87 10.18 -11.98
N ILE A 82 -11.79 9.49 -12.41
CA ILE A 82 -10.41 9.82 -12.04
C ILE A 82 -9.59 10.36 -13.21
N SER A 83 -10.10 10.26 -14.45
CA SER A 83 -9.39 10.73 -15.63
C SER A 83 -8.94 12.18 -15.47
N GLY A 84 -7.66 12.43 -15.68
CA GLY A 84 -7.04 13.76 -15.57
C GLY A 84 -6.75 14.24 -14.15
N SER A 85 -7.12 13.48 -13.11
CA SER A 85 -6.87 13.88 -11.72
C SER A 85 -5.39 13.89 -11.32
N LEU A 86 -4.52 13.21 -12.09
CA LEU A 86 -3.07 13.18 -11.92
C LEU A 86 -2.32 13.71 -13.15
N ASP A 87 -2.97 14.49 -14.01
CA ASP A 87 -2.30 15.09 -15.17
C ASP A 87 -1.09 15.94 -14.75
N GLY A 88 0.05 15.67 -15.38
CA GLY A 88 1.31 16.33 -15.07
C GLY A 88 1.93 15.94 -13.73
N ARG A 89 1.42 14.90 -13.07
CA ARG A 89 1.99 14.37 -11.81
C ARG A 89 2.84 13.13 -12.08
N ASP A 90 4.10 13.20 -11.67
CA ASP A 90 5.07 12.13 -11.77
C ASP A 90 4.91 11.15 -10.60
N VAL A 91 4.56 9.89 -10.87
CA VAL A 91 4.30 8.90 -9.81
C VAL A 91 5.13 7.64 -10.00
N ALA A 92 5.96 7.32 -9.00
CA ALA A 92 6.75 6.10 -8.93
C ALA A 92 6.08 5.05 -8.05
N ILE A 93 6.38 3.78 -8.33
CA ILE A 93 5.98 2.65 -7.47
C ILE A 93 7.24 2.01 -6.88
N ILE A 94 7.22 1.76 -5.57
CA ILE A 94 8.20 0.90 -4.89
C ILE A 94 7.46 -0.34 -4.41
N ALA A 95 7.81 -1.50 -4.94
CA ALA A 95 7.16 -2.77 -4.61
C ALA A 95 8.07 -3.62 -3.71
N THR A 96 7.55 -4.17 -2.62
CA THR A 96 8.32 -5.12 -1.79
C THR A 96 8.52 -6.45 -2.53
N GLY A 97 9.54 -7.22 -2.18
CA GLY A 97 9.90 -8.46 -2.90
C GLY A 97 8.84 -9.56 -2.89
N ASP A 98 7.86 -9.45 -1.99
CA ASP A 98 6.72 -10.35 -1.86
C ASP A 98 5.41 -9.74 -2.42
N ALA A 99 5.45 -8.52 -2.96
CA ALA A 99 4.33 -7.94 -3.69
C ALA A 99 4.12 -8.70 -5.01
N THR A 100 2.85 -8.91 -5.38
CA THR A 100 2.56 -9.65 -6.61
C THR A 100 2.52 -8.74 -7.82
N GLU A 101 3.00 -9.20 -8.97
CA GLU A 101 2.95 -8.45 -10.23
C GLU A 101 1.53 -7.96 -10.57
N ARG A 102 0.50 -8.73 -10.22
CA ARG A 102 -0.90 -8.35 -10.41
C ARG A 102 -1.29 -7.12 -9.60
N ASP A 103 -0.82 -7.02 -8.36
CA ASP A 103 -1.15 -5.90 -7.48
C ASP A 103 -0.42 -4.63 -7.98
N ILE A 104 0.86 -4.75 -8.35
CA ILE A 104 1.68 -3.68 -8.91
C ILE A 104 1.08 -3.17 -10.23
N ALA A 105 0.80 -4.08 -11.17
CA ALA A 105 0.24 -3.74 -12.47
C ALA A 105 -1.15 -3.10 -12.35
N GLY A 106 -1.98 -3.58 -11.41
CA GLY A 106 -3.30 -3.02 -11.16
C GLY A 106 -3.25 -1.58 -10.62
N VAL A 107 -2.29 -1.28 -9.73
CA VAL A 107 -2.04 0.09 -9.27
C VAL A 107 -1.53 0.97 -10.41
N ARG A 108 -0.54 0.50 -11.19
CA ARG A 108 0.00 1.26 -12.32
C ARG A 108 -1.07 1.56 -13.38
N GLU A 109 -1.93 0.58 -13.70
CA GLU A 109 -3.05 0.75 -14.62
C GLU A 109 -4.00 1.88 -14.16
N MET A 110 -4.33 1.92 -12.88
CA MET A 110 -5.23 2.94 -12.32
C MET A 110 -4.58 4.33 -12.27
N LEU A 111 -3.30 4.41 -11.88
CA LEU A 111 -2.52 5.66 -11.93
C LEU A 111 -2.46 6.22 -13.36
N ASN A 112 -2.21 5.35 -14.35
CA ASN A 112 -2.18 5.75 -15.76
C ASN A 112 -3.57 6.21 -16.25
N THR A 113 -4.64 5.55 -15.80
CA THR A 113 -6.03 5.95 -16.10
C THR A 113 -6.33 7.34 -15.55
N ALA A 114 -5.76 7.70 -14.39
CA ALA A 114 -5.87 9.03 -13.81
C ALA A 114 -4.99 10.10 -14.48
N GLY A 115 -4.13 9.73 -15.45
CA GLY A 115 -3.25 10.65 -16.16
C GLY A 115 -1.85 10.83 -15.56
N ALA A 116 -1.48 10.03 -14.54
CA ALA A 116 -0.17 10.10 -13.93
C ALA A 116 0.95 9.76 -14.94
N ALA A 117 2.04 10.52 -14.90
CA ALA A 117 3.26 10.18 -15.62
C ALA A 117 4.01 9.05 -14.89
N ASP A 118 4.41 8.02 -15.64
CA ASP A 118 5.11 6.86 -15.08
C ASP A 118 6.57 7.22 -14.78
N SER A 119 6.90 7.35 -13.49
CA SER A 119 8.28 7.55 -13.01
C SER A 119 9.01 6.24 -12.70
N GLY A 120 8.49 5.14 -13.24
CA GLY A 120 9.08 3.81 -13.13
C GLY A 120 8.57 3.03 -11.93
N THR A 121 9.03 1.78 -11.85
CA THR A 121 8.74 0.85 -10.75
C THR A 121 10.04 0.23 -10.26
N ILE A 122 10.29 0.32 -8.97
CA ILE A 122 11.42 -0.33 -8.29
C ILE A 122 10.87 -1.51 -7.50
N SER A 123 11.35 -2.71 -7.79
CA SER A 123 11.06 -3.91 -7.00
C SER A 123 12.20 -4.14 -6.01
N LEU A 124 11.91 -4.10 -4.72
CA LEU A 124 12.84 -4.46 -3.66
C LEU A 124 13.04 -5.98 -3.69
N ALA A 125 14.27 -6.45 -3.51
CA ALA A 125 14.51 -7.87 -3.26
C ALA A 125 14.04 -8.23 -1.85
N ASN A 126 13.79 -9.51 -1.57
CA ASN A 126 13.42 -9.96 -0.22
C ASN A 126 14.54 -9.65 0.78
N GLU A 127 15.77 -9.71 0.31
CA GLU A 127 17.00 -9.38 1.02
C GLU A 127 17.01 -7.91 1.49
N PHE A 128 16.31 -6.99 0.82
CA PHE A 128 16.25 -5.57 1.21
C PHE A 128 15.64 -5.39 2.61
N LEU A 129 14.67 -6.22 2.98
CA LEU A 129 13.98 -6.18 4.27
C LEU A 129 14.38 -7.35 5.17
N HIS A 130 15.57 -7.93 4.93
CA HIS A 130 16.12 -9.04 5.71
C HIS A 130 17.28 -8.56 6.60
N PRO A 131 17.36 -9.02 7.86
CA PRO A 131 18.39 -8.55 8.80
C PRO A 131 19.83 -8.77 8.32
N ASP A 132 20.05 -9.86 7.57
CA ASP A 132 21.39 -10.20 7.05
C ASP A 132 21.95 -9.18 6.06
N SER A 133 21.09 -8.35 5.45
CA SER A 133 21.50 -7.32 4.50
C SER A 133 21.66 -5.93 5.13
N ALA A 134 21.34 -5.76 6.42
CA ALA A 134 21.28 -4.46 7.07
C ALA A 134 22.59 -3.67 6.94
N ASP A 135 23.72 -4.30 7.26
CA ASP A 135 25.03 -3.65 7.21
C ASP A 135 25.47 -3.36 5.78
N LYS A 136 25.08 -4.22 4.83
CA LYS A 136 25.34 -4.03 3.40
C LYS A 136 24.57 -2.82 2.87
N LEU A 137 23.28 -2.71 3.19
CA LEU A 137 22.42 -1.57 2.83
C LEU A 137 22.98 -0.26 3.36
N LYS A 138 23.26 -0.20 4.67
CA LYS A 138 23.84 1.00 5.30
C LYS A 138 25.18 1.38 4.67
N SER A 139 26.04 0.40 4.40
CA SER A 139 27.34 0.65 3.76
C SER A 139 27.19 1.21 2.35
N ILE A 140 26.24 0.72 1.55
CA ILE A 140 26.00 1.25 0.20
C ILE A 140 25.48 2.69 0.30
N VAL A 141 24.45 2.90 1.14
CA VAL A 141 23.83 4.21 1.32
C VAL A 141 24.85 5.24 1.80
N ALA A 142 25.68 4.94 2.78
CA ALA A 142 26.70 5.86 3.28
C ALA A 142 27.77 6.24 2.24
N ASN A 143 28.03 5.37 1.25
CA ASN A 143 29.05 5.61 0.22
C ASN A 143 28.48 6.27 -1.04
N VAL A 144 27.17 6.15 -1.29
CA VAL A 144 26.52 6.57 -2.55
C VAL A 144 25.30 7.47 -2.25
N LEU A 145 25.37 8.22 -1.16
CA LEU A 145 24.33 9.15 -0.75
C LEU A 145 24.28 10.33 -1.73
N PRO A 146 23.11 10.66 -2.33
CA PRO A 146 22.98 11.83 -3.19
C PRO A 146 23.39 13.13 -2.48
N ALA A 147 23.95 14.06 -3.26
CA ALA A 147 24.39 15.35 -2.71
C ALA A 147 23.21 16.11 -2.05
N GLY A 148 23.45 16.63 -0.84
CA GLY A 148 22.43 17.37 -0.09
C GLY A 148 21.43 16.51 0.69
N ALA A 149 21.52 15.19 0.57
CA ALA A 149 20.77 14.29 1.44
C ALA A 149 21.48 14.13 2.79
N GLU A 150 20.69 14.02 3.86
CA GLU A 150 21.16 13.77 5.22
C GLU A 150 20.58 12.45 5.72
N LEU A 151 21.38 11.74 6.50
CA LEU A 151 20.96 10.51 7.17
C LEU A 151 20.75 10.79 8.65
N ASP A 152 19.74 10.14 9.22
CA ASP A 152 19.42 10.27 10.64
C ASP A 152 20.60 9.78 11.50
N GLU A 153 20.99 10.59 12.49
CA GLU A 153 22.09 10.24 13.41
C GLU A 153 21.60 9.42 14.62
N ASP A 154 20.31 9.49 14.94
CA ASP A 154 19.70 8.85 16.09
C ASP A 154 19.09 7.48 15.73
N ASP A 155 18.38 7.39 14.60
CA ASP A 155 17.85 6.13 14.06
C ASP A 155 18.78 5.53 13.01
N LEU A 156 19.58 4.56 13.43
CA LEU A 156 20.54 3.84 12.59
C LEU A 156 19.95 2.58 11.92
N SER A 157 18.62 2.44 11.88
CA SER A 157 17.97 1.32 11.20
C SER A 157 18.21 1.36 9.69
N ALA A 158 18.29 0.18 9.07
CA ALA A 158 18.51 0.09 7.63
C ALA A 158 17.33 0.70 6.85
N GLY A 159 16.10 0.47 7.32
CA GLY A 159 14.88 1.05 6.76
C GLY A 159 14.91 2.57 6.71
N ARG A 160 15.29 3.22 7.82
CA ARG A 160 15.45 4.68 7.92
C ARG A 160 16.42 5.22 6.88
N HIS A 161 17.68 4.77 6.93
CA HIS A 161 18.73 5.32 6.07
C HIS A 161 18.48 5.03 4.59
N THR A 162 18.00 3.84 4.26
CA THR A 162 17.68 3.50 2.86
C THR A 162 16.46 4.24 2.36
N GLY A 163 15.47 4.49 3.22
CA GLY A 163 14.32 5.34 2.94
C GLY A 163 14.76 6.77 2.62
N GLN A 164 15.61 7.38 3.46
CA GLN A 164 16.13 8.73 3.23
C GLN A 164 16.94 8.82 1.93
N ALA A 165 17.81 7.84 1.66
CA ALA A 165 18.62 7.83 0.45
C ALA A 165 17.79 7.66 -0.82
N LEU A 166 16.81 6.74 -0.81
CA LEU A 166 15.90 6.56 -1.95
C LEU A 166 14.95 7.75 -2.10
N ALA A 167 14.51 8.36 -1.01
CA ALA A 167 13.72 9.58 -1.05
C ALA A 167 14.48 10.72 -1.75
N ALA A 168 15.71 10.98 -1.33
CA ALA A 168 16.57 11.99 -1.95
C ALA A 168 16.87 11.68 -3.42
N ALA A 169 17.05 10.40 -3.77
CA ALA A 169 17.32 10.00 -5.15
C ALA A 169 16.09 10.14 -6.06
N LEU A 170 14.90 9.81 -5.56
CA LEU A 170 13.69 9.62 -6.37
C LEU A 170 12.75 10.80 -6.35
N LEU A 171 12.70 11.59 -5.27
CA LEU A 171 11.67 12.60 -5.12
C LEU A 171 12.04 13.94 -5.76
N ARG A 172 11.00 14.72 -6.00
CA ARG A 172 11.08 16.14 -6.34
C ARG A 172 10.76 16.96 -5.11
N ASN A 173 11.37 18.14 -5.01
CA ASN A 173 11.06 19.08 -3.95
C ASN A 173 9.58 19.51 -4.05
N PRO A 174 8.82 19.48 -2.93
CA PRO A 174 7.39 19.80 -2.95
C PRO A 174 7.09 21.26 -3.28
N GLU A 175 8.02 22.19 -3.01
CA GLU A 175 7.86 23.62 -3.27
C GLU A 175 8.33 24.02 -4.67
N THR A 176 9.50 23.55 -5.10
CA THR A 176 10.12 23.97 -6.37
C THR A 176 9.82 23.03 -7.53
N THR A 177 9.35 21.80 -7.25
CA THR A 177 9.16 20.70 -8.22
C THR A 177 10.44 20.27 -8.96
N GLU A 178 11.60 20.73 -8.52
CA GLU A 178 12.89 20.31 -9.03
C GLU A 178 13.29 18.94 -8.44
N PRO A 179 13.97 18.06 -9.19
CA PRO A 179 14.51 16.82 -8.64
C PRO A 179 15.45 17.09 -7.45
N LEU A 180 15.31 16.32 -6.37
CA LEU A 180 16.20 16.44 -5.20
C LEU A 180 17.63 15.97 -5.51
N ALA A 181 17.78 15.01 -6.42
CA ALA A 181 19.06 14.50 -6.88
C ALA A 181 19.27 14.69 -8.38
N THR A 182 20.53 14.85 -8.76
CA THR A 182 20.94 14.79 -10.16
C THR A 182 20.66 13.40 -10.76
N SER A 183 20.56 13.32 -12.09
CA SER A 183 20.40 12.02 -12.76
C SER A 183 21.60 11.10 -12.56
N GLU A 184 22.80 11.65 -12.34
CA GLU A 184 24.02 10.90 -12.06
C GLU A 184 23.98 10.28 -10.66
N ASP A 185 23.66 11.07 -9.64
CA ASP A 185 23.57 10.59 -8.25
C ASP A 185 22.46 9.54 -8.07
N ARG A 186 21.27 9.80 -8.66
CA ARG A 186 20.17 8.82 -8.67
C ARG A 186 20.61 7.52 -9.35
N GLY A 187 21.26 7.62 -10.51
CA GLY A 187 21.77 6.47 -11.24
C GLY A 187 22.79 5.66 -10.44
N ALA A 188 23.74 6.34 -9.79
CA ALA A 188 24.78 5.72 -8.98
C ALA A 188 24.21 4.92 -7.79
N LEU A 189 23.27 5.50 -7.05
CA LEU A 189 22.62 4.81 -5.92
C LEU A 189 21.83 3.59 -6.39
N LEU A 190 20.97 3.77 -7.40
CA LEU A 190 20.12 2.68 -7.91
C LEU A 190 20.95 1.54 -8.50
N GLN A 191 22.02 1.87 -9.24
CA GLN A 191 22.93 0.87 -9.78
C GLN A 191 23.66 0.11 -8.67
N SER A 192 24.15 0.81 -7.63
CA SER A 192 24.85 0.19 -6.51
C SER A 192 23.94 -0.77 -5.72
N LEU A 193 22.69 -0.39 -5.48
CA LEU A 193 21.68 -1.25 -4.84
C LEU A 193 21.33 -2.46 -5.73
N ARG A 194 21.23 -2.26 -7.05
CA ARG A 194 20.94 -3.34 -8.01
C ARG A 194 22.09 -4.34 -8.14
N GLU A 195 23.33 -3.87 -8.25
CA GLU A 195 24.53 -4.72 -8.29
C GLU A 195 24.71 -5.52 -7.00
N ALA A 196 24.27 -4.94 -5.88
CA ALA A 196 24.19 -5.64 -4.60
C ALA A 196 23.04 -6.66 -4.51
N GLY A 197 22.17 -6.76 -5.52
CA GLY A 197 21.02 -7.67 -5.53
C GLY A 197 19.89 -7.25 -4.58
N LEU A 198 19.82 -5.96 -4.22
CA LEU A 198 18.87 -5.43 -3.22
C LEU A 198 17.62 -4.84 -3.87
N ILE A 199 17.72 -4.39 -5.13
CA ILE A 199 16.58 -3.88 -5.91
C ILE A 199 16.66 -4.33 -7.37
N ASN A 200 15.55 -4.24 -8.08
CA ASN A 200 15.45 -4.40 -9.52
C ASN A 200 14.55 -3.32 -10.13
N TYR A 201 14.86 -2.90 -11.35
CA TYR A 201 14.08 -1.92 -12.12
C TYR A 201 14.42 -2.03 -13.61
N GLU A 202 13.54 -1.51 -14.46
CA GLU A 202 13.76 -1.45 -15.90
C GLU A 202 14.67 -0.27 -16.26
N ASP A 203 15.69 -0.51 -17.10
CA ASP A 203 16.66 0.50 -17.47
C ASP A 203 16.00 1.70 -18.17
N GLY A 204 16.41 2.91 -17.80
CA GLY A 204 15.90 4.15 -18.41
C GLY A 204 14.47 4.54 -18.00
N THR A 205 13.83 3.81 -17.08
CA THR A 205 12.44 4.10 -16.65
C THR A 205 12.34 4.92 -15.37
N ILE A 206 13.36 4.91 -14.51
CA ILE A 206 13.30 5.58 -13.21
C ILE A 206 13.56 7.09 -13.36
N LEU A 207 12.50 7.88 -13.19
CA LEU A 207 12.49 9.33 -13.27
C LEU A 207 12.18 9.95 -11.89
N PRO A 208 12.49 11.24 -11.68
CA PRO A 208 12.09 11.95 -10.46
C PRO A 208 10.56 12.00 -10.32
N ALA A 209 10.05 11.54 -9.18
CA ALA A 209 8.62 11.46 -8.87
C ALA A 209 8.19 12.56 -7.89
N GLN A 210 6.95 13.01 -8.02
CA GLN A 210 6.30 13.83 -7.01
C GLN A 210 5.64 12.97 -5.93
N ALA A 211 5.08 11.80 -6.29
CA ALA A 211 4.49 10.88 -5.34
C ALA A 211 5.09 9.47 -5.47
N VAL A 212 5.11 8.75 -4.35
CA VAL A 212 5.55 7.35 -4.30
C VAL A 212 4.45 6.49 -3.72
N VAL A 213 4.09 5.44 -4.46
CA VAL A 213 3.23 4.37 -3.95
C VAL A 213 4.09 3.19 -3.54
N VAL A 214 4.11 2.88 -2.26
CA VAL A 214 4.74 1.66 -1.73
C VAL A 214 3.72 0.53 -1.77
N VAL A 215 3.93 -0.46 -2.64
CA VAL A 215 3.07 -1.64 -2.75
C VAL A 215 3.70 -2.80 -2.00
N MET A 216 3.04 -3.26 -0.94
CA MET A 216 3.53 -4.36 -0.09
C MET A 216 2.76 -5.66 -0.27
N GLY A 217 3.47 -6.78 -0.12
CA GLY A 217 2.92 -8.12 -0.16
C GLY A 217 2.32 -8.60 1.17
N ARG A 218 2.60 -9.85 1.52
CA ARG A 218 2.14 -10.50 2.75
C ARG A 218 2.84 -9.95 4.00
N GLY A 219 4.06 -9.47 3.84
CA GLY A 219 4.96 -9.08 4.91
C GLY A 219 5.78 -10.22 5.49
N GLY A 220 6.71 -9.85 6.36
CA GLY A 220 7.63 -10.75 7.09
C GLY A 220 7.45 -10.69 8.61
N GLY A 221 8.51 -11.07 9.34
CA GLY A 221 8.56 -10.95 10.80
C GLY A 221 8.83 -9.52 11.27
N GLN A 222 9.10 -9.35 12.57
CA GLN A 222 9.28 -8.04 13.19
C GLN A 222 10.31 -7.14 12.47
N TYR A 223 11.46 -7.69 12.07
CA TYR A 223 12.48 -6.91 11.36
C TYR A 223 11.97 -6.33 10.03
N TYR A 224 11.25 -7.13 9.25
CA TYR A 224 10.62 -6.68 8.00
C TYR A 224 9.64 -5.54 8.29
N HIS A 225 8.79 -5.73 9.31
CA HIS A 225 7.79 -4.76 9.71
C HIS A 225 8.42 -3.42 10.07
N ASP A 226 9.35 -3.42 11.01
CA ASP A 226 9.96 -2.21 11.54
C ASP A 226 10.73 -1.46 10.45
N ASN A 227 11.49 -2.18 9.61
CA ASN A 227 12.25 -1.53 8.53
C ASN A 227 11.35 -0.99 7.42
N LEU A 228 10.22 -1.64 7.09
CA LEU A 228 9.30 -1.11 6.08
C LEU A 228 8.53 0.11 6.60
N VAL A 229 8.18 0.13 7.89
CA VAL A 229 7.57 1.30 8.55
C VAL A 229 8.56 2.47 8.55
N SER A 230 9.79 2.27 9.04
CA SER A 230 10.83 3.32 9.02
C SER A 230 11.12 3.80 7.59
N PHE A 231 11.16 2.89 6.63
CA PHE A 231 11.37 3.21 5.22
C PHE A 231 10.25 4.11 4.66
N ALA A 232 8.99 3.77 4.95
CA ALA A 232 7.84 4.56 4.50
C ALA A 232 7.82 5.96 5.15
N ASN A 233 8.09 6.05 6.46
CA ASN A 233 8.20 7.33 7.16
C ASN A 233 9.31 8.21 6.58
N SER A 234 10.47 7.64 6.23
CA SER A 234 11.55 8.40 5.60
C SER A 234 11.22 8.93 4.21
N LEU A 235 10.40 8.21 3.42
CA LEU A 235 9.88 8.73 2.15
C LEU A 235 8.93 9.90 2.37
N ASP A 236 8.05 9.77 3.37
CA ASP A 236 7.05 10.79 3.70
C ASP A 236 7.67 12.08 4.23
N GLU A 237 8.68 12.00 5.09
CA GLU A 237 9.39 13.17 5.60
C GLU A 237 10.09 14.00 4.51
N ALA A 238 10.52 13.36 3.42
CA ALA A 238 11.26 14.02 2.35
C ALA A 238 10.37 14.73 1.32
N GLY A 239 9.11 14.30 1.16
CA GLY A 239 8.23 14.81 0.09
C GLY A 239 6.75 14.88 0.41
N SER A 240 6.30 14.34 1.55
CA SER A 240 4.91 14.37 2.05
C SER A 240 3.85 13.77 1.13
N TYR A 241 4.24 12.95 0.16
CA TYR A 241 3.35 12.38 -0.86
C TYR A 241 3.54 10.87 -1.00
N THR A 242 3.54 10.17 0.14
CA THR A 242 3.71 8.72 0.19
C THR A 242 2.36 8.04 0.42
N VAL A 243 2.08 6.99 -0.35
CA VAL A 243 0.94 6.10 -0.13
C VAL A 243 1.44 4.68 0.09
N VAL A 244 1.01 4.02 1.17
CA VAL A 244 1.34 2.61 1.43
C VAL A 244 0.12 1.75 1.17
N ALA A 245 0.23 0.86 0.17
CA ALA A 245 -0.85 -0.03 -0.26
C ALA A 245 -0.47 -1.49 -0.05
N GLY A 246 -1.35 -2.28 0.55
CA GLY A 246 -1.09 -3.68 0.85
C GLY A 246 -2.36 -4.52 0.87
N ARG A 247 -2.24 -5.83 1.06
CA ARG A 247 -3.40 -6.71 1.20
C ARG A 247 -4.02 -6.56 2.59
N LEU A 248 -5.28 -6.98 2.72
CA LEU A 248 -6.07 -6.87 3.95
C LEU A 248 -5.33 -7.28 5.24
N ARG A 249 -4.48 -8.31 5.16
CA ARG A 249 -3.68 -8.80 6.31
C ARG A 249 -2.74 -7.74 6.88
N ALA A 250 -2.18 -6.84 6.05
CA ALA A 250 -1.26 -5.81 6.51
C ALA A 250 -1.94 -4.77 7.43
N ALA A 251 -3.27 -4.65 7.36
CA ALA A 251 -4.09 -3.82 8.24
C ALA A 251 -4.62 -4.57 9.48
N GLY A 252 -4.25 -5.84 9.67
CA GLY A 252 -4.51 -6.53 10.92
C GLY A 252 -3.69 -5.94 12.07
N GLU A 253 -4.14 -6.14 13.31
CA GLU A 253 -3.46 -5.64 14.50
C GLU A 253 -1.95 -5.97 14.50
N GLY A 254 -1.11 -4.92 14.63
CA GLY A 254 0.35 -5.03 14.61
C GLY A 254 0.96 -5.25 13.21
N GLY A 255 0.16 -5.14 12.14
CA GLY A 255 0.64 -5.13 10.76
C GLY A 255 1.17 -3.75 10.34
N VAL A 256 1.93 -3.70 9.24
CA VAL A 256 2.58 -2.47 8.75
C VAL A 256 1.56 -1.34 8.51
N ILE A 257 0.42 -1.64 7.87
CA ILE A 257 -0.62 -0.63 7.62
C ILE A 257 -1.29 -0.21 8.93
N ASP A 258 -1.54 -1.14 9.85
CA ASP A 258 -2.12 -0.82 11.16
C ASP A 258 -1.20 0.11 11.97
N THR A 259 0.11 -0.12 11.94
CA THR A 259 1.12 0.74 12.57
C THR A 259 1.12 2.14 11.95
N LEU A 260 1.27 2.23 10.62
CA LEU A 260 1.33 3.51 9.91
C LEU A 260 0.07 4.37 10.16
N ARG A 261 -1.12 3.76 10.19
CA ARG A 261 -2.39 4.46 10.51
C ARG A 261 -2.40 5.12 11.89
N LYS A 262 -1.59 4.64 12.83
CA LYS A 262 -1.60 5.12 14.22
C LYS A 262 -0.55 6.19 14.49
N GLU A 263 0.53 6.24 13.71
CA GLU A 263 1.71 7.02 14.04
C GLU A 263 2.21 7.96 12.92
N SER A 264 1.64 7.86 11.71
CA SER A 264 2.07 8.64 10.55
C SER A 264 0.92 9.33 9.84
N GLU A 265 1.24 10.36 9.06
CA GLU A 265 0.30 11.06 8.15
C GLU A 265 0.33 10.46 6.73
N ILE A 266 0.84 9.24 6.60
CA ILE A 266 0.90 8.51 5.32
C ILE A 266 -0.49 7.97 5.00
N SER A 267 -0.97 8.21 3.78
CA SER A 267 -2.20 7.57 3.33
C SER A 267 -1.99 6.07 3.17
N THR A 268 -2.85 5.28 3.79
CA THR A 268 -2.74 3.81 3.76
C THR A 268 -3.94 3.18 3.07
N VAL A 269 -3.69 2.13 2.27
CA VAL A 269 -4.76 1.41 1.57
C VAL A 269 -4.58 -0.09 1.74
N ASP A 270 -5.56 -0.75 2.36
CA ASP A 270 -5.57 -2.22 2.43
C ASP A 270 -6.35 -2.85 1.27
N SER A 271 -6.33 -4.19 1.20
CA SER A 271 -7.06 -4.97 0.19
C SER A 271 -6.65 -4.72 -1.26
N ILE A 272 -5.39 -4.34 -1.52
CA ILE A 272 -4.88 -3.95 -2.85
C ILE A 272 -5.06 -4.98 -3.98
N ASN A 273 -5.33 -6.24 -3.61
CA ASN A 273 -5.73 -7.31 -4.54
C ASN A 273 -7.17 -7.15 -5.08
N ARG A 274 -7.84 -6.04 -4.78
CA ARG A 274 -9.22 -5.70 -5.18
C ARG A 274 -9.24 -4.43 -6.02
N LYS A 275 -10.14 -4.35 -6.99
CA LYS A 275 -10.19 -3.20 -7.92
C LYS A 275 -10.57 -1.90 -7.22
N PHE A 276 -11.47 -1.95 -6.23
CA PHE A 276 -11.81 -0.77 -5.44
C PHE A 276 -10.61 -0.22 -4.66
N ALA A 277 -9.72 -1.08 -4.18
CA ALA A 277 -8.53 -0.66 -3.43
C ALA A 277 -7.48 -0.05 -4.37
N GLN A 278 -7.32 -0.56 -5.58
CA GLN A 278 -6.45 0.03 -6.61
C GLN A 278 -6.91 1.45 -6.98
N LEU A 279 -8.23 1.65 -7.08
CA LEU A 279 -8.84 2.97 -7.21
C LEU A 279 -8.53 3.85 -5.98
N ALA A 280 -8.78 3.32 -4.77
CA ALA A 280 -8.55 4.05 -3.53
C ALA A 280 -7.08 4.49 -3.39
N THR A 281 -6.11 3.66 -3.79
CA THR A 281 -4.69 4.01 -3.84
C THR A 281 -4.42 5.18 -4.78
N THR A 282 -5.04 5.21 -5.95
CA THR A 282 -4.89 6.33 -6.90
C THR A 282 -5.49 7.62 -6.36
N LEU A 283 -6.69 7.53 -5.79
CA LEU A 283 -7.33 8.67 -5.12
C LEU A 283 -6.52 9.15 -3.91
N ALA A 284 -5.87 8.24 -3.18
CA ALA A 284 -5.04 8.58 -2.03
C ALA A 284 -3.78 9.34 -2.47
N VAL A 285 -3.24 9.04 -3.65
CA VAL A 285 -2.18 9.85 -4.25
C VAL A 285 -2.69 11.25 -4.57
N VAL A 286 -3.89 11.39 -5.15
CA VAL A 286 -4.49 12.71 -5.42
C VAL A 286 -4.66 13.52 -4.13
N GLU A 287 -5.16 12.88 -3.08
CA GLU A 287 -5.39 13.49 -1.76
C GLU A 287 -4.08 13.92 -1.07
N GLN A 288 -3.08 13.04 -1.05
CA GLN A 288 -1.73 13.34 -0.55
C GLN A 288 -1.14 14.54 -1.26
N LEU A 289 -1.24 14.56 -2.59
CA LEU A 289 -0.76 15.66 -3.42
C LEU A 289 -1.53 16.98 -3.21
N ALA A 290 -2.68 16.95 -2.54
CA ALA A 290 -3.44 18.10 -2.06
C ALA A 290 -3.15 18.46 -0.59
N GLY A 291 -2.21 17.75 0.06
CA GLY A 291 -1.78 17.97 1.44
C GLY A 291 -2.69 17.31 2.48
N GLN A 292 -3.46 16.28 2.09
CA GLN A 292 -4.36 15.54 2.96
C GLN A 292 -3.97 14.06 3.04
N SER A 293 -4.37 13.39 4.11
CA SER A 293 -4.06 11.99 4.38
C SER A 293 -5.28 11.24 4.91
N GLY A 294 -5.25 9.90 4.82
CA GLY A 294 -6.30 9.07 5.41
C GLY A 294 -6.06 7.57 5.36
N ALA A 295 -6.89 6.83 6.08
CA ALA A 295 -6.83 5.38 6.19
C ALA A 295 -7.96 4.70 5.40
N TYR A 296 -7.62 3.96 4.34
CA TYR A 296 -8.59 3.43 3.39
C TYR A 296 -8.56 1.91 3.25
N GLY A 297 -9.71 1.33 2.92
CA GLY A 297 -9.84 -0.07 2.59
C GLY A 297 -11.04 -0.73 3.27
N SER A 298 -10.91 -2.04 3.54
CA SER A 298 -11.96 -2.83 4.19
C SER A 298 -11.55 -3.41 5.54
N GLY A 299 -10.28 -3.22 5.92
CA GLY A 299 -9.73 -3.70 7.18
C GLY A 299 -10.12 -2.84 8.37
N ALA A 300 -9.82 -3.36 9.56
CA ALA A 300 -9.96 -2.60 10.79
C ALA A 300 -9.07 -1.34 10.75
N GLY A 301 -9.56 -0.25 11.31
CA GLY A 301 -8.85 1.04 11.30
C GLY A 301 -8.95 1.81 9.97
N ALA A 302 -9.66 1.31 8.95
CA ALA A 302 -10.02 2.12 7.80
C ALA A 302 -11.15 3.11 8.17
N GLU A 303 -10.98 4.37 7.78
CA GLU A 303 -11.94 5.47 7.98
C GLU A 303 -13.01 5.47 6.89
N ALA A 304 -12.63 5.07 5.68
CA ALA A 304 -13.51 4.92 4.53
C ALA A 304 -12.99 3.84 3.56
N ALA A 305 -13.82 3.46 2.58
CA ALA A 305 -13.39 2.53 1.54
C ALA A 305 -12.37 3.17 0.56
N ALA A 306 -12.47 4.48 0.35
CA ALA A 306 -11.62 5.29 -0.52
C ALA A 306 -11.74 6.78 -0.12
N PRO A 307 -10.77 7.63 -0.50
CA PRO A 307 -10.91 9.07 -0.45
C PRO A 307 -12.13 9.57 -1.25
N PRO A 308 -12.64 10.78 -0.97
CA PRO A 308 -13.67 11.39 -1.80
C PRO A 308 -13.16 11.58 -3.23
N LEU A 309 -14.07 11.49 -4.21
CA LEU A 309 -13.73 11.81 -5.60
C LEU A 309 -13.31 13.29 -5.71
N PRO A 310 -12.34 13.62 -6.57
CA PRO A 310 -12.01 15.01 -6.88
C PRO A 310 -13.27 15.71 -7.38
N GLN A 311 -13.56 16.90 -6.86
CA GLN A 311 -14.65 17.71 -7.43
C GLN A 311 -14.17 18.21 -8.78
N GLY A 312 -14.83 17.79 -9.87
CA GLY A 312 -14.58 18.36 -11.19
C GLY A 312 -14.87 19.86 -11.18
N GLU A 313 -13.97 20.66 -11.75
CA GLU A 313 -14.18 22.10 -11.98
C GLU A 313 -15.31 22.38 -12.98
#